data_AF-M4BH60-F1
#
_entry.id   AF-M4BH60-F1
#
_cell.length_a   1.000
_cell.length_b   1.000
_cell.length_c   1.000
_cell.angle_alpha   90.00
_cell.angle_beta   90.00
_cell.angle_gamma   90.00
#
_symmetry.space_group_name_H-M   'P 1'
#
loop_
_entity.id
_entity.type
_entity.pdbx_description
1 polymer ?
#
loop_
_entity_poly.entity_id
_entity_poly.type
_entity_poly.pdbx_seq_one_letter_code
_entity_poly.pdbx_strand_id
1 'polypeptide(L)'
;MSRAFPKISSLSECDAALALCDRDYEERYGQTIDTEDAAILSYQDFCNQYMVLNRPVLLRNVTAKWFTKTEQWRKGHSINFQYLRERYGSALVPVTCGDVAEDGAEHRWEMRLGEKSVKIGSI
;
A
#
# COMPACT_ATOMS: atom_id res chain seq x y z
N MET A 1 11.95 -24.51 -4.04
CA MET A 1 10.97 -25.45 -3.45
C MET A 1 9.69 -24.67 -3.21
N SER A 2 8.61 -24.98 -3.95
CA SER A 2 7.34 -24.26 -3.86
C SER A 2 6.65 -24.60 -2.53
N ARG A 3 6.51 -23.62 -1.64
CA ARG A 3 5.64 -23.78 -0.46
C ARG A 3 4.19 -23.62 -0.94
N ALA A 4 3.38 -24.63 -0.70
CA ALA A 4 1.94 -24.52 -0.89
C ALA A 4 1.38 -23.61 0.21
N PHE A 5 0.78 -22.48 -0.18
CA PHE A 5 0.14 -21.57 0.76
C PHE A 5 -1.31 -22.01 0.98
N PRO A 6 -1.77 -22.07 2.24
CA PRO A 6 -3.12 -22.50 2.56
C PRO A 6 -4.15 -21.50 2.02
N LYS A 7 -5.31 -22.00 1.56
CA LYS A 7 -6.45 -21.16 1.20
C LYS A 7 -6.93 -20.42 2.45
N ILE A 8 -6.78 -19.10 2.45
CA ILE A 8 -7.23 -18.22 3.53
C ILE A 8 -8.75 -18.16 3.48
N SER A 9 -9.40 -18.68 4.52
CA SER A 9 -10.86 -18.77 4.66
C SER A 9 -11.38 -17.99 5.89
N SER A 10 -10.48 -17.40 6.68
CA SER A 10 -10.81 -16.72 7.93
C SER A 10 -9.90 -15.51 8.21
N LEU A 11 -10.41 -14.58 9.02
CA LEU A 11 -9.69 -13.35 9.43
C LEU A 11 -8.38 -13.63 10.18
N SER A 12 -8.29 -14.72 10.95
CA SER A 12 -7.07 -15.13 11.65
C SER A 12 -5.98 -15.62 10.71
N GLU A 13 -6.35 -16.22 9.58
CA GLU A 13 -5.39 -16.65 8.55
C GLU A 13 -4.85 -15.44 7.76
N CYS A 14 -5.65 -14.38 7.56
CA CYS A 14 -5.17 -13.11 7.02
C CYS A 14 -4.15 -12.45 7.96
N ASP A 15 -4.40 -12.43 9.26
CA ASP A 15 -3.50 -11.80 10.24
C ASP A 15 -2.16 -12.53 10.33
N ALA A 16 -2.17 -13.86 10.22
CA ALA A 16 -0.94 -14.67 10.13
C ALA A 16 -0.20 -14.46 8.80
N ALA A 17 -0.92 -14.31 7.69
CA ALA A 17 -0.34 -14.01 6.38
C ALA A 17 0.29 -12.61 6.32
N LEU A 18 -0.37 -11.59 6.90
CA LEU A 18 0.20 -10.24 7.04
C LEU A 18 1.49 -10.24 7.86
N ALA A 19 1.52 -10.93 9.00
CA ALA A 19 2.74 -11.04 9.82
C ALA A 19 3.87 -11.87 9.16
N LEU A 20 3.56 -12.65 8.13
CA LEU A 20 4.54 -13.31 7.26
C LEU A 20 5.03 -12.34 6.17
N CYS A 21 4.12 -11.61 5.52
CA CYS A 21 4.47 -10.56 4.55
C CYS A 21 5.34 -9.46 5.17
N ASP A 22 5.02 -8.98 6.38
CA ASP A 22 5.80 -7.94 7.06
C ASP A 22 7.22 -8.42 7.39
N ARG A 23 7.38 -9.68 7.82
CA ARG A 23 8.70 -10.28 8.07
C ARG A 23 9.48 -10.49 6.78
N ASP A 24 8.84 -10.99 5.74
CA ASP A 24 9.48 -11.26 4.46
C ASP A 24 9.86 -9.94 3.74
N TYR A 25 9.10 -8.85 3.98
CA TYR A 25 9.43 -7.51 3.48
C TYR A 25 10.67 -6.94 4.17
N GLU A 26 10.77 -7.03 5.50
CA GLU A 26 11.97 -6.59 6.23
C GLU A 26 13.19 -7.46 5.92
N GLU A 27 13.05 -8.78 5.77
CA GLU A 27 14.16 -9.66 5.37
C GLU A 27 14.66 -9.38 3.94
N ARG A 28 13.77 -8.98 3.02
CA ARG A 28 14.10 -8.79 1.60
C ARG A 28 14.53 -7.37 1.25
N TYR A 29 14.06 -6.37 2.01
CA TYR A 29 14.32 -4.94 1.78
C TYR A 29 14.85 -4.21 3.02
N GLY A 30 15.51 -4.92 3.95
CA GLY A 30 16.12 -4.35 5.16
C GLY A 30 17.20 -3.26 4.96
N GLN A 31 17.38 -2.77 3.72
CA GLN A 31 17.99 -1.48 3.47
C GLN A 31 16.95 -0.37 3.66
N THR A 32 17.18 0.50 4.64
CA THR A 32 16.44 1.76 4.79
C THR A 32 16.45 2.53 3.47
N ILE A 33 15.28 2.64 2.82
CA ILE A 33 15.11 3.44 1.61
C ILE A 33 15.41 4.90 1.95
N ASP A 34 16.27 5.54 1.17
CA ASP A 34 16.61 6.96 1.36
C ASP A 34 15.31 7.79 1.38
N THR A 35 15.22 8.73 2.33
CA THR A 35 14.03 9.55 2.51
C THR A 35 14.39 11.02 2.38
N GLU A 36 13.80 11.69 1.39
CA GLU A 36 14.08 13.10 1.08
C GLU A 36 12.84 13.96 1.26
N ASP A 37 13.04 15.25 1.51
CA ASP A 37 11.95 16.23 1.49
C ASP A 37 11.86 16.91 0.12
N ALA A 38 10.73 16.73 -0.56
CA ALA A 38 10.49 17.30 -1.88
C ALA A 38 10.45 18.84 -1.89
N ALA A 39 10.29 19.48 -0.72
CA ALA A 39 10.35 20.94 -0.62
C ALA A 39 11.76 21.51 -0.80
N ILE A 40 12.80 20.70 -0.59
CA ILE A 40 14.21 21.12 -0.66
C ILE A 40 14.99 20.41 -1.77
N LEU A 41 14.56 19.22 -2.19
CA LEU A 41 15.23 18.46 -3.23
C LEU A 41 15.01 19.11 -4.60
N SER A 42 16.09 19.56 -5.25
CA SER A 42 16.00 20.08 -6.61
C SER A 42 15.71 18.96 -7.60
N TYR A 43 15.02 19.28 -8.70
CA TYR A 43 14.75 18.29 -9.76
C TYR A 43 16.05 17.72 -10.35
N GLN A 44 17.09 18.54 -10.49
CA GLN A 44 18.38 18.11 -11.03
C GLN A 44 19.08 17.13 -10.08
N ASP A 45 19.05 17.41 -8.78
CA ASP A 45 19.61 16.52 -7.76
C ASP A 45 18.84 15.20 -7.69
N PHE A 46 17.51 15.25 -7.75
CA PHE A 46 16.67 14.07 -7.85
C PHE A 46 17.04 13.20 -9.06
N CYS A 47 17.23 13.82 -10.23
CA CYS A 47 17.63 13.10 -11.43
C CYS A 47 18.99 12.43 -11.27
N ASN A 48 20.00 13.17 -10.82
CA ASN A 48 21.37 12.70 -10.73
C ASN A 48 21.54 11.60 -9.66
N GLN A 49 20.87 11.74 -8.53
CA GLN A 49 21.06 10.87 -7.37
C GLN A 49 20.15 9.64 -7.38
N TYR A 50 18.95 9.75 -7.97
CA TYR A 50 17.94 8.69 -7.89
C TYR A 50 17.53 8.16 -9.26
N MET A 51 17.11 9.01 -10.21
CA MET A 51 16.58 8.52 -11.49
C MET A 51 17.65 7.88 -12.38
N VAL A 52 18.80 8.54 -12.56
CA VAL A 52 19.88 8.03 -13.44
C VAL A 52 20.41 6.68 -12.93
N LEU A 53 20.43 6.50 -11.62
CA LEU A 53 20.93 5.29 -10.96
C LEU A 53 19.84 4.23 -10.74
N ASN A 54 18.58 4.53 -11.09
CA ASN A 54 17.42 3.70 -10.77
C ASN A 54 17.34 3.31 -9.28
N ARG A 55 17.68 4.27 -8.41
CA ARG A 55 17.72 4.07 -6.95
C ARG A 55 16.39 4.51 -6.32
N PRO A 56 15.74 3.66 -5.51
CA PRO A 56 14.51 4.03 -4.85
C PRO A 56 14.73 5.14 -3.82
N VAL A 57 13.75 6.02 -3.69
CA VAL A 57 13.71 7.11 -2.69
C VAL A 57 12.28 7.37 -2.26
N LEU A 58 12.07 7.58 -0.97
CA LEU A 58 10.80 8.01 -0.40
C LEU A 58 10.77 9.54 -0.34
N LEU A 59 9.88 10.16 -1.11
CA LEU A 59 9.72 11.62 -1.11
C LEU A 59 8.61 12.04 -0.13
N ARG A 60 8.97 12.85 0.87
CA ARG A 60 8.03 13.50 1.78
C ARG A 60 7.54 14.83 1.21
N ASN A 61 6.38 15.28 1.69
CA ASN A 61 5.80 16.60 1.38
C ASN A 61 5.44 16.88 -0.09
N VAL A 62 5.54 15.89 -0.99
CA VAL A 62 5.13 16.02 -2.41
C VAL A 62 3.63 16.35 -2.52
N THR A 63 2.81 15.66 -1.74
CA THR A 63 1.34 15.67 -1.88
C THR A 63 0.64 16.72 -1.02
N ALA A 64 1.40 17.53 -0.25
CA ALA A 64 0.86 18.50 0.70
C ALA A 64 -0.13 19.50 0.06
N LYS A 65 0.00 19.75 -1.25
CA LYS A 65 -0.91 20.62 -2.02
C LYS A 65 -1.84 19.87 -2.97
N TRP A 66 -1.64 18.56 -3.17
CA TRP A 66 -2.34 17.82 -4.22
C TRP A 66 -3.81 17.60 -3.91
N PHE A 67 -4.14 17.46 -2.63
CA PHE A 67 -5.45 16.94 -2.26
C PHE A 67 -6.08 17.69 -1.09
N THR A 68 -6.54 18.92 -1.35
CA THR A 68 -7.34 19.68 -0.37
C THR A 68 -8.61 18.95 0.08
N LYS A 69 -9.08 17.96 -0.70
CA LYS A 69 -10.29 17.17 -0.42
C LYS A 69 -10.04 15.82 0.24
N THR A 70 -8.79 15.35 0.37
CA THR A 70 -8.50 14.01 0.95
C THR A 70 -8.24 14.05 2.45
N GLU A 71 -8.24 15.23 3.10
CA GLU A 71 -8.22 15.30 4.57
C GLU A 71 -9.34 14.47 5.20
N GLN A 72 -10.49 14.39 4.52
CA GLN A 72 -11.63 13.58 4.97
C GLN A 72 -11.35 12.07 4.98
N TRP A 73 -10.36 11.62 4.18
CA TRP A 73 -9.94 10.21 4.12
C TRP A 73 -9.03 9.82 5.28
N ARG A 74 -8.63 10.78 6.10
CA ARG A 74 -7.73 10.59 7.24
C ARG A 74 -8.43 10.91 8.56
N LYS A 75 -8.13 10.13 9.58
CA LYS A 75 -8.51 10.36 10.97
C LYS A 75 -7.25 10.32 11.82
N GLY A 76 -6.64 11.50 12.04
CA GLY A 76 -5.34 11.60 12.71
C GLY A 76 -4.22 10.95 11.87
N HIS A 77 -3.59 9.89 12.39
CA HIS A 77 -2.57 9.10 11.68
C HIS A 77 -3.13 7.83 11.03
N SER A 78 -4.45 7.68 10.97
CA SER A 78 -5.12 6.49 10.43
C SER A 78 -6.03 6.83 9.26
N ILE A 79 -6.40 5.81 8.47
CA ILE A 79 -7.40 5.94 7.41
C ILE A 79 -8.80 6.12 8.05
N ASN A 80 -9.58 7.07 7.56
CA ASN A 80 -10.95 7.30 7.97
C ASN A 80 -11.91 6.32 7.27
N PHE A 81 -11.88 5.05 7.70
CA PHE A 81 -12.73 3.99 7.14
C PHE A 81 -14.22 4.31 7.24
N GLN A 82 -14.64 5.05 8.27
CA GLN A 82 -16.03 5.47 8.42
C GLN A 82 -16.46 6.36 7.24
N TYR A 83 -15.71 7.44 6.99
CA TYR A 83 -16.00 8.35 5.88
C TYR A 83 -15.97 7.62 4.53
N LEU A 84 -14.94 6.80 4.29
CA LEU A 84 -14.81 6.07 3.04
C LEU A 84 -15.98 5.10 2.82
N ARG A 85 -16.44 4.42 3.88
CA ARG A 85 -17.58 3.52 3.80
C ARG A 85 -18.91 4.26 3.59
N GLU A 86 -19.13 5.37 4.28
CA GLU A 86 -20.34 6.18 4.11
C GLU A 86 -20.41 6.79 2.70
N ARG A 87 -19.27 7.25 2.18
CA ARG A 87 -19.21 7.96 0.89
C ARG A 87 -19.13 7.03 -0.31
N TYR A 88 -18.37 5.95 -0.21
CA TYR A 88 -18.01 5.06 -1.32
C TYR A 88 -18.37 3.59 -1.07
N GLY A 89 -19.01 3.25 0.06
CA GLY A 89 -19.24 1.85 0.43
C GLY A 89 -20.11 1.06 -0.55
N SER A 90 -20.90 1.72 -1.39
CA SER A 90 -21.67 1.08 -2.45
C SER A 90 -20.88 0.86 -3.75
N ALA A 91 -19.69 1.45 -3.91
CA ALA A 91 -18.87 1.34 -5.11
C ALA A 91 -18.32 -0.08 -5.25
N LEU A 92 -18.50 -0.67 -6.43
CA LEU A 92 -17.83 -1.89 -6.85
C LEU A 92 -16.37 -1.55 -7.18
N VAL A 93 -15.44 -2.21 -6.49
CA VAL A 93 -13.99 -2.03 -6.65
C VAL A 93 -13.33 -3.38 -6.94
N PRO A 94 -12.31 -3.41 -7.79
CA PRO A 94 -11.49 -4.60 -7.96
C PRO A 94 -10.68 -4.82 -6.68
N VAL A 95 -10.71 -6.05 -6.18
CA VAL A 95 -9.89 -6.52 -5.08
C VAL A 95 -9.06 -7.68 -5.58
N THR A 96 -7.78 -7.63 -5.27
CA THR A 96 -6.83 -8.67 -5.61
C THR A 96 -6.39 -9.39 -4.34
N CYS A 97 -6.21 -10.69 -4.45
CA CYS A 97 -5.60 -11.47 -3.37
C CYS A 97 -4.59 -12.42 -3.97
N GLY A 98 -3.44 -12.48 -3.32
CA GLY A 98 -2.32 -13.28 -3.73
C GLY A 98 -1.06 -12.45 -3.65
N ASP A 99 -0.07 -13.00 -2.97
CA ASP A 99 1.31 -12.59 -3.13
C ASP A 99 1.83 -13.32 -4.37
N VAL A 100 1.54 -12.75 -5.54
CA VAL A 100 1.97 -13.30 -6.83
C VAL A 100 3.26 -12.62 -7.25
N ALA A 101 4.23 -13.43 -7.70
CA ALA A 101 5.54 -12.94 -8.11
C ALA A 101 5.50 -12.13 -9.42
N GLU A 102 4.41 -12.24 -10.19
CA GLU A 102 4.24 -11.63 -11.49
C GLU A 102 3.00 -10.73 -11.50
N ASP A 103 3.16 -9.49 -11.96
CA ASP A 103 2.09 -8.52 -12.14
C ASP A 103 1.05 -9.05 -13.14
N GLY A 104 -0.23 -9.07 -12.74
CA GLY A 104 -1.34 -9.58 -13.54
C GLY A 104 -1.68 -11.06 -13.33
N ALA A 105 -0.88 -11.80 -12.55
CA ALA A 105 -1.19 -13.18 -12.18
C ALA A 105 -2.14 -13.27 -10.97
N GLU A 106 -2.42 -12.15 -10.30
CA GLU A 106 -3.29 -12.12 -9.14
C GLU A 106 -4.74 -12.40 -9.49
N HIS A 107 -5.41 -13.17 -8.64
CA HIS A 107 -6.85 -13.35 -8.76
C HIS A 107 -7.54 -12.04 -8.40
N ARG A 108 -8.26 -11.49 -9.38
CA ARG A 108 -9.05 -10.27 -9.24
C ARG A 108 -10.52 -10.63 -9.15
N TRP A 109 -11.24 -10.01 -8.23
CA TRP A 109 -12.69 -10.04 -8.17
C TRP A 109 -13.24 -8.67 -7.82
N GLU A 110 -14.50 -8.42 -8.14
CA GLU A 110 -15.16 -7.19 -7.74
C GLU A 110 -15.85 -7.38 -6.39
N MET A 111 -15.77 -6.38 -5.52
CA MET A 111 -16.59 -6.31 -4.31
C MET A 111 -16.96 -4.88 -3.98
N ARG A 112 -18.00 -4.70 -3.16
CA ARG A 112 -18.34 -3.36 -2.67
C ARG A 112 -17.32 -2.93 -1.62
N LEU A 113 -16.81 -1.70 -1.72
CA LEU A 113 -15.83 -1.17 -0.75
C LEU A 113 -16.34 -1.22 0.70
N GLY A 114 -17.66 -1.10 0.91
CA GLY A 114 -18.27 -1.11 2.24
C GLY A 114 -18.46 -2.49 2.85
N GLU A 115 -18.13 -3.56 2.12
CA GLU A 115 -18.10 -4.93 2.65
C GLU A 115 -16.88 -5.08 3.57
N LYS A 116 -17.08 -5.73 4.73
CA LYS A 116 -16.15 -5.76 5.88
C LYS A 116 -14.79 -6.44 5.63
N SER A 117 -14.47 -6.78 4.39
CA SER A 117 -13.37 -7.67 4.02
C SER A 117 -12.10 -6.93 3.59
N VAL A 118 -12.15 -5.61 3.37
CA VAL A 118 -10.98 -4.84 2.91
C VAL A 118 -10.17 -4.33 4.11
N LYS A 119 -9.31 -5.18 4.67
CA LYS A 119 -8.19 -4.73 5.50
C LYS A 119 -7.12 -4.18 4.55
N ILE A 120 -7.12 -2.87 4.33
CA ILE A 120 -6.01 -2.20 3.65
C ILE A 120 -4.83 -2.24 4.63
N GLY A 121 -3.74 -2.89 4.26
CA GLY A 121 -2.52 -2.94 5.06
C GLY A 121 -2.13 -1.53 5.51
N SER A 122 -1.83 -1.39 6.81
CA SER A 122 -1.41 -0.12 7.38
C SER A 122 -0.13 0.37 6.68
N ILE A 123 -0.13 1.65 6.32
CA ILE A 123 1.08 2.38 5.92
C ILE A 123 1.85 2.76 7.19
#